data_AF-A0A7M7NZP1-F1
#
_entry.id   AF-A0A7M7NZP1-F1
#
_cell.length_a   1.000
_cell.length_b   1.000
_cell.length_c   1.000
_cell.angle_alpha   90.00
_cell.angle_beta   90.00
_cell.angle_gamma   90.00
#
_symmetry.space_group_name_H-M   'P 1'
#
loop_
_entity.id
_entity.type
_entity.pdbx_description
1 polymer ?
#
loop_
_entity_poly.entity_id
_entity_poly.type
_entity_poly.pdbx_seq_one_letter_code
_entity_poly.pdbx_strand_id
1 'polypeptide(L)'
;MASLLSWIKSFSGLILVLFYIAATSNGYIVDLTLVTNHPLLDPPNTRDQYIGAYLGQKDASIRDCITFHRIIRTGDTTNLPNYINIVNEGQRIRKLIFEQSNQTKASGAFHTAFEYEGTTRNTSTVVLMHNATILPEQTTLTVHEGEDVTLDVVTNVDDFRWRFNGDVVPDSRRKQSLTLENVQLNQAGVYKCFVVGNRWDAGNAILLLHVVKCPAYRWGSECEHTCNECLNGGKCDVDSGECVCPPGFNGTTCEHGRFYTLGPLRVETLA
;
A
#
# COMPACT_ATOMS: atom_id res chain seq x y z
N MET A 1 -16.04 3.69 -20.78
CA MET A 1 -15.05 4.74 -21.12
C MET A 1 -15.09 5.96 -20.19
N ALA A 2 -16.24 6.61 -19.95
CA ALA A 2 -16.32 7.79 -19.08
C ALA A 2 -15.97 7.51 -17.60
N SER A 3 -16.36 6.36 -17.05
CA SER A 3 -16.02 5.91 -15.69
C SER A 3 -14.53 5.64 -15.50
N LEU A 4 -13.89 4.96 -16.46
CA LEU A 4 -12.46 4.66 -16.46
C LEU A 4 -11.60 5.94 -16.53
N LEU A 5 -12.00 6.89 -17.39
CA LEU A 5 -11.33 8.19 -17.53
C LEU A 5 -11.54 9.09 -16.29
N SER A 6 -12.70 9.00 -15.62
CA SER A 6 -12.96 9.68 -14.35
C SER A 6 -12.12 9.10 -13.20
N TRP A 7 -11.95 7.78 -13.17
CA TRP A 7 -11.13 7.08 -12.17
C TRP A 7 -9.64 7.43 -12.32
N ILE A 8 -9.09 7.40 -13.54
CA ILE A 8 -7.70 7.80 -13.83
C ILE A 8 -7.43 9.25 -13.41
N LYS A 9 -8.40 10.15 -13.62
CA LYS A 9 -8.30 11.55 -13.19
C LYS A 9 -8.38 11.75 -11.67
N SER A 10 -9.03 10.83 -10.95
CA SER A 10 -9.06 10.87 -9.47
C SER A 10 -7.73 10.43 -8.84
N PHE A 11 -6.90 9.68 -9.57
CA PHE A 11 -5.57 9.22 -9.15
C PHE A 11 -4.41 10.01 -9.77
N SER A 12 -4.68 10.90 -10.73
CA SER A 12 -3.66 11.71 -11.40
C SER A 12 -3.21 12.86 -10.49
N GLY A 13 -2.33 12.54 -9.56
CA GLY A 13 -1.70 13.51 -8.68
C GLY A 13 -2.02 13.24 -7.22
N LEU A 14 -1.41 12.22 -6.64
CA LEU A 14 -1.00 12.26 -5.25
C LEU A 14 0.03 11.17 -5.01
N ILE A 15 1.11 11.54 -4.32
CA ILE A 15 2.04 10.60 -3.71
C ILE A 15 1.20 9.76 -2.74
N LEU A 16 1.01 8.46 -3.03
CA LEU A 16 0.37 7.57 -2.06
C LEU A 16 1.41 7.27 -0.98
N VAL A 17 1.21 7.90 0.18
CA VAL A 17 2.09 7.74 1.34
C VAL A 17 1.36 6.89 2.36
N LEU A 18 1.79 5.64 2.53
CA LEU A 18 1.25 4.75 3.55
C LEU A 18 2.16 4.84 4.77
N PHE A 19 1.65 5.46 5.84
CA PHE A 19 2.32 5.62 7.13
C PHE A 19 1.98 4.48 8.08
N TYR A 20 2.98 4.03 8.82
CA TYR A 20 2.78 3.24 10.03
C TYR A 20 3.78 3.65 11.12
N ILE A 21 3.26 3.86 12.33
CA ILE A 21 3.97 4.30 13.52
C ILE A 21 3.85 3.17 14.55
N ALA A 22 4.97 2.59 15.00
CA ALA A 22 4.95 1.65 16.13
C ALA A 22 5.87 2.11 17.25
N ALA A 23 5.36 2.10 18.48
CA ALA A 23 6.16 2.22 19.69
C ALA A 23 6.78 0.87 20.06
N THR A 24 8.08 0.86 20.38
CA THR A 24 8.79 -0.32 20.89
C THR A 24 8.77 -0.34 22.43
N SER A 25 9.08 -1.50 23.02
CA SER A 25 9.19 -1.70 24.48
C SER A 25 10.23 -0.81 25.16
N ASN A 26 11.17 -0.26 24.40
CA ASN A 26 12.19 0.69 24.86
C ASN A 26 11.77 2.16 24.67
N GLY A 27 10.52 2.43 24.25
CA GLY A 27 9.98 3.78 24.05
C GLY A 27 10.39 4.45 22.73
N TYR A 28 11.00 3.71 21.79
CA TYR A 28 11.32 4.25 20.46
C TYR A 28 10.13 4.09 19.51
N ILE A 29 9.76 5.16 18.83
CA ILE A 29 8.74 5.14 17.79
C ILE A 29 9.43 4.96 16.45
N VAL A 30 9.21 3.80 15.81
CA VAL A 30 9.65 3.57 14.44
C VAL A 30 8.53 3.98 13.49
N ASP A 31 8.80 5.03 12.72
CA ASP A 31 7.97 5.48 11.60
C ASP A 31 8.55 4.92 10.31
N LEU A 32 7.82 3.98 9.69
CA LEU A 32 8.14 3.44 8.38
C LEU A 32 7.06 3.86 7.40
N THR A 33 7.50 4.59 6.38
CA THR A 33 6.62 5.13 5.36
C THR A 33 6.98 4.56 4.00
N LEU A 34 5.99 3.96 3.32
CA LEU A 34 6.14 3.56 1.92
C LEU A 34 5.63 4.61 0.97
N VAL A 35 6.46 4.90 -0.02
CA VAL A 35 6.16 5.87 -1.08
C VAL A 35 6.46 5.25 -2.43
N THR A 36 5.49 5.37 -3.33
CA THR A 36 5.70 5.13 -4.75
C THR A 36 5.70 6.46 -5.48
N ASN A 37 6.59 6.67 -6.45
CA ASN A 37 6.51 7.88 -7.26
C ASN A 37 5.19 7.97 -8.04
N HIS A 38 4.70 6.84 -8.57
CA HIS A 38 3.38 6.75 -9.22
C HIS A 38 2.70 5.41 -8.89
N PRO A 39 1.47 5.40 -8.33
CA PRO A 39 0.72 4.16 -8.10
C PRO A 39 0.17 3.56 -9.41
N LEU A 40 0.03 4.40 -10.45
CA LEU A 40 -0.29 4.01 -11.82
C LEU A 40 0.96 4.24 -12.67
N LEU A 41 1.56 3.16 -13.17
CA LEU A 41 2.74 3.22 -14.02
C LEU A 41 2.43 4.04 -15.26
N ASP A 42 3.20 5.09 -15.56
CA ASP A 42 3.07 5.90 -16.77
C ASP A 42 3.11 5.06 -18.06
N PRO A 43 2.71 5.64 -19.23
CA PRO A 43 3.01 5.07 -20.54
C PRO A 43 4.44 4.54 -20.62
N PRO A 44 4.66 3.38 -21.26
CA PRO A 44 5.98 2.77 -21.35
C PRO A 44 7.01 3.78 -21.81
N ASN A 45 8.11 3.86 -21.06
CA ASN A 45 9.29 4.64 -21.37
C ASN A 45 9.25 6.15 -21.07
N THR A 46 8.78 6.60 -19.90
CA THR A 46 9.00 8.01 -19.49
C THR A 46 9.98 8.20 -18.33
N ARG A 47 10.10 7.24 -17.40
CA ARG A 47 11.01 7.30 -16.23
C ARG A 47 11.08 5.96 -15.49
N ASP A 48 12.04 5.82 -14.58
CA ASP A 48 12.09 4.71 -13.63
C ASP A 48 10.94 4.78 -12.63
N GLN A 49 10.40 3.60 -12.29
CA GLN A 49 9.46 3.45 -11.18
C GLN A 49 10.24 3.06 -9.92
N TYR A 50 9.85 3.60 -8.76
CA TYR A 50 10.41 3.12 -7.48
C TYR A 50 9.37 2.96 -6.38
N ILE A 51 9.69 2.04 -5.46
CA ILE A 51 9.05 1.90 -4.16
C ILE A 51 10.12 2.24 -3.12
N GLY A 52 9.92 3.34 -2.40
CA GLY A 52 10.83 3.86 -1.39
C GLY A 52 10.29 3.60 0.00
N ALA A 53 11.13 3.02 0.86
CA ALA A 53 10.89 2.89 2.29
C ALA A 53 11.67 3.99 3.02
N TYR A 54 10.93 4.85 3.73
CA TYR A 54 11.44 6.00 4.45
C TYR A 54 11.35 5.70 5.94
N LEU A 55 12.48 5.81 6.63
CA LEU A 55 12.51 5.74 8.08
C LEU A 55 12.43 7.17 8.63
N GLY A 56 11.45 7.46 9.48
CA GLY A 56 11.29 8.78 10.11
C GLY A 56 12.40 9.09 11.11
N GLN A 57 13.02 8.06 11.70
CA GLN A 57 14.09 8.22 12.68
C GLN A 57 15.45 8.37 12.01
N LYS A 58 16.22 9.40 12.41
CA LYS A 58 17.58 9.66 11.92
C LYS A 58 18.63 8.70 12.50
N ASP A 59 18.26 7.91 13.51
CA ASP A 59 19.22 7.12 14.26
C ASP A 59 19.74 5.92 13.46
N ALA A 60 21.02 5.70 13.65
CA ALA A 60 21.91 5.08 12.72
C ALA A 60 22.05 3.57 12.87
N SER A 61 21.40 2.98 13.86
CA SER A 61 21.60 1.58 14.24
C SER A 61 20.56 0.65 13.61
N ILE A 62 19.49 1.20 13.05
CA ILE A 62 18.27 0.48 12.65
C ILE A 62 18.32 -0.02 11.16
N ARG A 63 19.52 -0.03 10.56
CA ARG A 63 19.71 0.26 9.12
C ARG A 63 19.56 -0.91 8.14
N ASP A 64 19.78 -2.14 8.56
CA ASP A 64 19.88 -3.27 7.61
C ASP A 64 18.61 -4.13 7.51
N CYS A 65 17.62 -3.87 8.37
CA CYS A 65 16.46 -4.76 8.52
C CYS A 65 15.28 -4.47 7.59
N ILE A 66 15.34 -3.43 6.76
CA ILE A 66 14.28 -3.17 5.77
C ILE A 66 14.43 -4.14 4.61
N THR A 67 13.41 -4.92 4.32
CA THR A 67 13.38 -5.85 3.18
C THR A 67 12.17 -5.59 2.31
N PHE A 68 12.31 -5.84 1.01
CA PHE A 68 11.22 -5.71 0.05
C PHE A 68 10.83 -7.09 -0.46
N HIS A 69 9.53 -7.32 -0.55
CA HIS A 69 8.97 -8.58 -1.02
C HIS A 69 7.76 -8.29 -1.89
N ARG A 70 7.51 -9.19 -2.84
CA ARG A 70 6.26 -9.21 -3.59
C ARG A 70 5.27 -10.09 -2.86
N ILE A 71 4.10 -9.55 -2.53
CA ILE A 71 3.01 -10.33 -1.95
C ILE A 71 2.48 -11.19 -3.11
N ILE A 72 2.79 -12.48 -3.11
CA ILE A 72 2.48 -13.47 -4.16
C ILE A 72 2.99 -13.14 -5.58
N ARG A 73 2.80 -14.06 -6.53
CA ARG A 73 3.12 -13.82 -7.95
C ARG A 73 1.98 -13.02 -8.62
N THR A 74 2.02 -11.70 -8.48
CA THR A 74 1.04 -10.80 -9.08
C THR A 74 1.35 -10.40 -10.54
N GLY A 75 2.60 -10.58 -10.98
CA GLY A 75 3.09 -10.30 -12.33
C GLY A 75 4.04 -11.38 -12.87
N ASP A 76 4.70 -11.10 -14.00
CA ASP A 76 5.49 -12.10 -14.73
C ASP A 76 6.76 -12.58 -14.02
N THR A 77 7.37 -11.75 -13.17
CA THR A 77 8.64 -12.06 -12.51
C THR A 77 8.49 -12.32 -11.02
N THR A 78 9.15 -13.37 -10.53
CA THR A 78 9.23 -13.70 -9.10
C THR A 78 10.33 -12.92 -8.38
N ASN A 79 11.40 -12.56 -9.09
CA ASN A 79 12.55 -11.88 -8.51
C ASN A 79 12.37 -10.37 -8.58
N LEU A 80 12.61 -9.71 -7.45
CA LEU A 80 12.64 -8.25 -7.38
C LEU A 80 13.99 -7.72 -7.91
N PRO A 81 14.01 -6.52 -8.50
CA PRO A 81 15.27 -5.86 -8.86
C PRO A 81 16.08 -5.52 -7.61
N ASN A 82 17.34 -5.14 -7.80
CA ASN A 82 18.18 -4.66 -6.71
C ASN A 82 17.58 -3.38 -6.10
N TYR A 83 17.81 -3.18 -4.81
CA TYR A 83 17.51 -1.92 -4.14
C TYR A 83 18.76 -1.07 -3.98
N ILE A 84 18.58 0.24 -3.85
CA ILE A 84 19.64 1.19 -3.50
C ILE A 84 19.35 1.86 -2.17
N ASN A 85 20.41 2.33 -1.51
CA ASN A 85 20.32 3.10 -0.27
C ASN A 85 20.73 4.56 -0.57
N ILE A 86 19.89 5.51 -0.19
CA ILE A 86 20.12 6.95 -0.37
C ILE A 86 20.00 7.64 0.98
N VAL A 87 20.79 8.68 1.19
CA VAL A 87 20.64 9.60 2.32
C VAL A 87 20.27 10.97 1.76
N ASN A 88 19.11 11.51 2.17
CA ASN A 88 18.65 12.84 1.77
C ASN A 88 18.31 13.64 3.04
N GLU A 89 18.97 14.78 3.26
CA GLU A 89 18.76 15.64 4.45
C GLU A 89 18.86 14.90 5.80
N GLY A 90 19.69 13.86 5.86
CA GLY A 90 19.85 12.99 7.04
C GLY A 90 18.79 11.91 7.18
N GLN A 91 17.76 11.89 6.32
CA GLN A 91 16.80 10.80 6.21
C GLN A 91 17.37 9.69 5.32
N ARG A 92 17.30 8.44 5.80
CA ARG A 92 17.74 7.27 5.03
C ARG A 92 16.57 6.65 4.32
N ILE A 93 16.77 6.37 3.03
CA ILE A 93 15.75 5.86 2.13
C ILE A 93 16.30 4.62 1.45
N ARG A 94 15.57 3.51 1.53
CA ARG A 94 15.85 2.33 0.73
C ARG A 94 14.86 2.28 -0.43
N LYS A 95 15.35 2.26 -1.66
CA LYS A 95 14.51 2.30 -2.86
C LYS A 95 14.66 1.03 -3.68
N LEU A 96 13.56 0.35 -3.92
CA LEU A 96 13.45 -0.69 -4.94
C LEU A 96 13.15 -0.01 -6.28
N ILE A 97 14.03 -0.16 -7.27
CA ILE A 97 13.93 0.54 -8.55
C ILE A 97 13.62 -0.45 -9.67
N PHE A 98 12.57 -0.14 -10.43
CA PHE A 98 12.25 -0.80 -11.68
C PHE A 98 12.63 0.13 -12.82
N GLU A 99 13.67 -0.27 -13.55
CA GLU A 99 14.14 0.46 -14.73
C GLU A 99 12.99 0.67 -15.71
N GLN A 100 12.98 1.83 -16.36
CA GLN A 100 12.04 2.23 -17.40
C GLN A 100 11.80 1.13 -18.46
N SER A 101 12.86 0.47 -18.92
CA SER A 101 12.81 -0.64 -19.89
C SER A 101 12.01 -1.87 -19.42
N ASN A 102 11.82 -1.98 -18.10
CA ASN A 102 11.25 -3.10 -17.38
C ASN A 102 10.13 -2.68 -16.42
N GLN A 103 9.59 -1.46 -16.54
CA GLN A 103 8.61 -0.91 -15.60
C GLN A 103 7.35 -1.76 -15.48
N THR A 104 7.02 -2.57 -16.49
CA THR A 104 5.89 -3.50 -16.45
C THR A 104 5.99 -4.53 -15.33
N LYS A 105 7.22 -4.87 -14.95
CA LYS A 105 7.53 -5.73 -13.81
C LYS A 105 7.22 -5.07 -12.48
N ALA A 106 7.04 -3.75 -12.43
CA ALA A 106 6.62 -3.06 -11.21
C ALA A 106 5.12 -3.27 -10.90
N SER A 107 4.30 -3.74 -11.85
CA SER A 107 2.89 -4.05 -11.56
C SER A 107 2.80 -5.19 -10.54
N GLY A 108 2.14 -4.95 -9.41
CA GLY A 108 2.07 -5.91 -8.32
C GLY A 108 1.67 -5.35 -6.96
N ALA A 109 1.46 -6.26 -6.00
CA ALA A 109 1.36 -5.94 -4.59
C ALA A 109 2.72 -6.22 -3.93
N PHE A 110 3.21 -5.28 -3.13
CA PHE A 110 4.50 -5.35 -2.48
C PHE A 110 4.32 -5.12 -1.00
N HIS A 111 5.10 -5.82 -0.18
CA HIS A 111 5.24 -5.49 1.22
C HIS A 111 6.69 -5.22 1.54
N THR A 112 6.90 -4.33 2.49
CA THR A 112 8.20 -4.13 3.11
C THR A 112 8.11 -4.54 4.56
N ALA A 113 9.04 -5.39 4.96
CA ALA A 113 9.19 -5.77 6.35
C ALA A 113 10.34 -4.98 6.96
N PHE A 114 10.16 -4.60 8.20
CA PHE A 114 11.16 -4.00 9.05
C PHE A 114 11.22 -4.79 10.35
N GLU A 115 12.37 -5.38 10.64
CA GLU A 115 12.58 -6.18 11.84
C GLU A 115 13.50 -5.46 12.83
N TYR A 116 13.08 -5.30 14.07
CA TYR A 116 13.90 -4.68 15.11
C TYR A 116 13.61 -5.31 16.46
N GLU A 117 14.68 -5.71 17.17
CA GLU A 117 14.60 -6.37 18.48
C GLU A 117 13.61 -7.55 18.51
N GLY A 118 13.54 -8.33 17.42
CA GLY A 118 12.64 -9.48 17.28
C GLY A 118 11.18 -9.14 16.96
N THR A 119 10.84 -7.86 16.78
CA THR A 119 9.53 -7.43 16.30
C THR A 119 9.59 -7.11 14.81
N THR A 120 8.77 -7.79 14.01
CA THR A 120 8.65 -7.52 12.56
C THR A 120 7.41 -6.70 12.29
N ARG A 121 7.59 -5.56 11.61
CA ARG A 121 6.50 -4.69 11.15
C ARG A 121 6.46 -4.68 9.62
N ASN A 122 5.25 -4.80 9.09
CA ASN A 122 5.02 -4.86 7.65
C ASN A 122 4.15 -3.68 7.21
N THR A 123 4.52 -3.05 6.11
CA THR A 123 3.66 -2.11 5.37
C THR A 123 3.64 -2.52 3.92
N SER A 124 2.56 -2.22 3.21
CA SER A 124 2.31 -2.75 1.86
C SER A 124 1.85 -1.67 0.92
N THR A 125 2.04 -1.88 -0.38
CA THR A 125 1.56 -0.99 -1.43
C THR A 125 1.22 -1.79 -2.68
N VAL A 126 0.36 -1.22 -3.53
CA VAL A 126 -0.03 -1.80 -4.81
C VAL A 126 0.33 -0.83 -5.92
N VAL A 127 1.00 -1.34 -6.94
CA VAL A 127 1.36 -0.62 -8.17
C VAL A 127 0.62 -1.28 -9.32
N LEU A 128 -0.10 -0.48 -10.11
CA LEU A 128 -0.90 -0.94 -11.25
C LEU A 128 -0.42 -0.28 -12.54
N MET A 129 -0.82 -0.85 -13.68
CA MET A 129 -0.58 -0.24 -14.98
C MET A 129 -1.58 0.89 -15.28
N HIS A 130 -1.14 2.04 -15.79
CA HIS A 130 -2.05 3.12 -16.20
C HIS A 130 -3.06 2.69 -17.29
N ASN A 131 -2.66 1.77 -18.18
CA ASN A 131 -3.48 1.27 -19.28
C ASN A 131 -4.12 -0.08 -18.94
N ALA A 132 -4.26 -0.42 -17.65
CA ALA A 132 -4.89 -1.66 -17.26
C ALA A 132 -6.33 -1.74 -17.77
N THR A 133 -6.70 -2.94 -18.19
CA THR A 133 -8.00 -3.27 -18.79
C THR A 133 -9.09 -3.41 -17.72
N ILE A 134 -8.69 -3.82 -16.52
CA ILE A 134 -9.52 -3.90 -15.32
C ILE A 134 -8.82 -3.05 -14.26
N LEU A 135 -9.54 -2.11 -13.67
CA LEU A 135 -9.03 -1.23 -12.61
C LEU A 135 -9.87 -1.42 -11.35
N PRO A 136 -9.26 -1.53 -10.17
CA PRO A 136 -10.02 -1.58 -8.92
C PRO A 136 -10.54 -0.18 -8.56
N GLU A 137 -11.66 -0.06 -7.86
CA GLU A 137 -12.08 1.25 -7.34
C GLU A 137 -11.13 1.75 -6.24
N GLN A 138 -10.66 0.82 -5.40
CA GLN A 138 -9.66 1.04 -4.36
C GLN A 138 -8.58 -0.04 -4.41
N THR A 139 -7.31 0.35 -4.33
CA THR A 139 -6.19 -0.61 -4.37
C THR A 139 -5.93 -1.27 -3.03
N THR A 140 -6.32 -0.63 -1.94
CA THR A 140 -6.13 -1.11 -0.57
C THR A 140 -7.40 -0.85 0.22
N LEU A 141 -7.93 -1.88 0.87
CA LEU A 141 -9.07 -1.79 1.77
C LEU A 141 -8.65 -2.27 3.15
N THR A 142 -9.16 -1.61 4.20
CA THR A 142 -8.96 -2.02 5.59
C THR A 142 -10.31 -2.21 6.23
N VAL A 143 -10.54 -3.39 6.79
CA VAL A 143 -11.80 -3.79 7.43
C VAL A 143 -11.49 -4.43 8.78
N HIS A 144 -12.38 -4.28 9.76
CA HIS A 144 -12.26 -4.97 11.03
C HIS A 144 -12.86 -6.37 10.94
N GLU A 145 -12.34 -7.31 11.74
CA GLU A 145 -12.89 -8.66 11.80
C GLU A 145 -14.37 -8.63 12.18
N GLY A 146 -15.18 -9.35 11.42
CA GLY A 146 -16.64 -9.41 11.54
C GLY A 146 -17.42 -8.34 10.77
N GLU A 147 -16.76 -7.37 10.15
CA GLU A 147 -17.42 -6.42 9.25
C GLU A 147 -17.55 -6.99 7.83
N ASP A 148 -18.42 -6.37 7.04
CA ASP A 148 -18.62 -6.70 5.63
C ASP A 148 -17.79 -5.76 4.75
N VAL A 149 -17.28 -6.25 3.61
CA VAL A 149 -16.55 -5.42 2.64
C VAL A 149 -16.92 -5.82 1.20
N THR A 150 -16.99 -4.82 0.32
CA THR A 150 -17.17 -5.03 -1.11
C THR A 150 -15.91 -4.61 -1.86
N LEU A 151 -15.40 -5.51 -2.70
CA LEU A 151 -14.26 -5.29 -3.59
C LEU A 151 -14.79 -5.02 -4.99
N ASP A 152 -14.58 -3.81 -5.50
CA ASP A 152 -15.12 -3.36 -6.78
C ASP A 152 -14.05 -3.17 -7.85
N VAL A 153 -14.40 -3.55 -9.08
CA VAL A 153 -13.61 -3.27 -10.28
C VAL A 153 -14.42 -2.60 -11.38
N VAL A 154 -13.77 -1.70 -12.09
CA VAL A 154 -14.27 -1.04 -13.28
C VAL A 154 -13.56 -1.64 -14.51
N THR A 155 -14.35 -2.14 -15.46
CA THR A 155 -13.83 -2.67 -16.72
C THR A 155 -14.87 -2.56 -17.84
N ASN A 156 -14.40 -2.53 -19.09
CA ASN A 156 -15.25 -2.67 -20.28
C ASN A 156 -15.12 -4.07 -20.92
N VAL A 157 -14.46 -5.02 -20.25
CA VAL A 157 -14.32 -6.39 -20.74
C VAL A 157 -15.42 -7.27 -20.17
N ASP A 158 -16.00 -8.12 -21.01
CA ASP A 158 -17.15 -8.94 -20.67
C ASP A 158 -16.80 -10.28 -20.01
N ASP A 159 -15.52 -10.69 -20.03
CA ASP A 159 -15.11 -11.99 -19.48
C ASP A 159 -13.86 -11.89 -18.58
N PHE A 160 -14.12 -11.83 -17.28
CA PHE A 160 -13.10 -11.72 -16.24
C PHE A 160 -13.51 -12.54 -15.02
N ARG A 161 -12.56 -12.76 -14.11
CA ARG A 161 -12.74 -13.58 -12.90
C ARG A 161 -11.83 -13.14 -11.77
N TRP A 162 -12.20 -13.49 -10.54
CA TRP A 162 -11.42 -13.19 -9.35
C TRP A 162 -10.53 -14.34 -8.89
N ARG A 163 -9.41 -13.97 -8.26
CA ARG A 163 -8.51 -14.84 -7.51
C ARG A 163 -8.22 -14.24 -6.14
N PHE A 164 -8.12 -15.10 -5.13
CA PHE A 164 -7.66 -14.76 -3.79
C PHE A 164 -6.36 -15.51 -3.52
N ASN A 165 -5.29 -14.78 -3.20
CA ASN A 165 -3.96 -15.33 -2.94
C ASN A 165 -3.42 -16.29 -4.03
N GLY A 166 -3.90 -16.14 -5.27
CA GLY A 166 -3.53 -16.96 -6.43
C GLY A 166 -4.57 -18.00 -6.83
N ASP A 167 -5.48 -18.37 -5.92
CA ASP A 167 -6.51 -19.39 -6.14
C ASP A 167 -7.81 -18.78 -6.67
N VAL A 168 -8.50 -19.52 -7.53
CA VAL A 168 -9.72 -19.02 -8.20
C VAL A 168 -10.85 -18.92 -7.18
N VAL A 169 -11.46 -17.74 -7.08
CA VAL A 169 -12.66 -17.55 -6.26
C VAL A 169 -13.84 -18.21 -6.99
N PRO A 170 -14.58 -19.14 -6.36
CA PRO A 170 -15.78 -19.74 -6.94
C PRO A 170 -16.83 -18.68 -7.33
N ASP A 171 -17.63 -18.97 -8.36
CA ASP A 171 -18.77 -18.13 -8.77
C ASP A 171 -18.49 -16.64 -8.96
N SER A 172 -17.24 -16.28 -9.29
CA SER A 172 -16.78 -14.90 -9.42
C SER A 172 -16.69 -14.39 -10.86
N ARG A 173 -17.01 -15.23 -11.84
CA ARG A 173 -16.89 -14.89 -13.27
C ARG A 173 -17.89 -13.78 -13.62
N ARG A 174 -17.43 -12.72 -14.27
CA ARG A 174 -18.20 -11.52 -14.67
C ARG A 174 -18.82 -10.72 -13.53
N LYS A 175 -18.43 -10.95 -12.27
CA LYS A 175 -18.91 -10.16 -11.13
C LYS A 175 -17.98 -8.98 -10.90
N GLN A 176 -18.42 -7.76 -11.21
CA GLN A 176 -17.64 -6.54 -10.97
C GLN A 176 -17.40 -6.28 -9.48
N SER A 177 -18.31 -6.77 -8.63
CA SER A 177 -18.24 -6.63 -7.18
C SER A 177 -18.10 -8.01 -6.53
N LEU A 178 -17.18 -8.13 -5.58
CA LEU A 178 -17.04 -9.29 -4.69
C LEU A 178 -17.31 -8.83 -3.26
N THR A 179 -18.45 -9.22 -2.69
CA THR A 179 -18.80 -8.91 -1.30
C THR A 179 -18.39 -10.06 -0.40
N LEU A 180 -17.71 -9.74 0.69
CA LEU A 180 -17.34 -10.66 1.75
C LEU A 180 -18.11 -10.22 2.99
N GLU A 181 -18.91 -11.12 3.54
CA GLU A 181 -19.67 -10.88 4.76
C GLU A 181 -18.90 -11.47 5.96
N ASN A 182 -18.99 -10.81 7.12
CA ASN A 182 -18.39 -11.24 8.38
C ASN A 182 -16.91 -11.63 8.20
N VAL A 183 -16.11 -10.70 7.68
CA VAL A 183 -14.73 -10.95 7.23
C VAL A 183 -13.85 -11.46 8.37
N GLN A 184 -13.05 -12.49 8.10
CA GLN A 184 -12.11 -13.10 9.04
C GLN A 184 -10.66 -12.84 8.64
N LEU A 185 -9.73 -12.98 9.59
CA LEU A 185 -8.29 -12.76 9.34
C LEU A 185 -7.71 -13.57 8.18
N ASN A 186 -8.19 -14.80 7.96
CA ASN A 186 -7.73 -15.67 6.88
C ASN A 186 -8.17 -15.22 5.48
N GLN A 187 -9.05 -14.22 5.38
CA GLN A 187 -9.48 -13.60 4.12
C GLN A 187 -8.62 -12.37 3.77
N ALA A 188 -7.67 -11.97 4.64
CA ALA A 188 -6.69 -10.95 4.32
C ALA A 188 -5.74 -11.42 3.22
N GLY A 189 -5.35 -10.51 2.33
CA GLY A 189 -4.40 -10.81 1.27
C GLY A 189 -4.76 -10.16 -0.07
N VAL A 190 -4.22 -10.75 -1.14
CA VAL A 190 -4.29 -10.17 -2.48
C VAL A 190 -5.48 -10.73 -3.23
N TYR A 191 -6.38 -9.83 -3.63
CA TYR A 191 -7.46 -10.11 -4.55
C TYR A 191 -7.08 -9.60 -5.93
N LYS A 192 -7.08 -10.49 -6.92
CA LYS A 192 -6.76 -10.16 -8.31
C LYS A 192 -7.97 -10.41 -9.19
N CYS A 193 -8.40 -9.40 -9.94
CA CYS A 193 -9.42 -9.56 -10.97
C CYS A 193 -8.75 -9.53 -12.34
N PHE A 194 -8.93 -10.59 -13.12
CA PHE A 194 -8.19 -10.81 -14.35
C PHE A 194 -9.09 -11.24 -15.51
N VAL A 195 -8.69 -10.86 -16.73
CA VAL A 195 -9.35 -11.30 -17.96
C VAL A 195 -9.13 -12.79 -18.16
N VAL A 196 -10.18 -13.56 -18.45
CA VAL A 196 -10.08 -15.01 -18.65
C VAL A 196 -9.12 -15.30 -19.82
N GLY A 197 -8.12 -16.16 -19.59
CA GLY A 197 -7.05 -16.45 -20.55
C GLY A 197 -5.77 -15.61 -20.40
N ASN A 198 -5.87 -14.38 -19.87
CA ASN A 198 -4.75 -13.42 -19.75
C ASN A 198 -4.32 -13.21 -18.29
N ARG A 199 -4.07 -14.31 -17.57
CA ARG A 199 -3.89 -14.29 -16.10
C ARG A 199 -2.65 -13.55 -15.58
N TRP A 200 -1.57 -13.49 -16.38
CA TRP A 200 -0.30 -12.88 -16.00
C TRP A 200 -0.13 -11.46 -16.52
N ASP A 201 -1.10 -10.99 -17.30
CA ASP A 201 -1.11 -9.65 -17.85
C ASP A 201 -1.02 -8.61 -16.71
N ALA A 202 -0.18 -7.60 -16.93
CA ALA A 202 -0.01 -6.47 -16.04
C ALA A 202 -1.23 -5.53 -16.05
N GLY A 203 -2.13 -5.68 -17.02
CA GLY A 203 -3.40 -4.96 -17.14
C GLY A 203 -4.57 -5.54 -16.32
N ASN A 204 -4.29 -6.43 -15.39
CA ASN A 204 -5.26 -6.98 -14.44
C ASN A 204 -5.34 -6.12 -13.17
N ALA A 205 -6.51 -6.05 -12.53
CA ALA A 205 -6.68 -5.34 -11.27
C ALA A 205 -6.08 -6.12 -10.10
N ILE A 206 -5.43 -5.42 -9.18
CA ILE A 206 -4.87 -5.96 -7.94
C ILE A 206 -5.39 -5.11 -6.79
N LEU A 207 -5.95 -5.77 -5.80
CA LEU A 207 -6.43 -5.18 -4.56
C LEU A 207 -5.76 -5.89 -3.40
N LEU A 208 -5.48 -5.16 -2.33
CA LEU A 208 -4.97 -5.68 -1.07
C LEU A 208 -6.00 -5.46 0.02
N LEU A 209 -6.50 -6.55 0.60
CA LEU A 209 -7.40 -6.51 1.74
C LEU A 209 -6.59 -6.70 3.02
N HIS A 210 -6.61 -5.68 3.88
CA HIS A 210 -6.14 -5.77 5.26
C HIS A 210 -7.32 -6.05 6.18
N VAL A 211 -7.23 -7.12 6.96
CA VAL A 211 -8.20 -7.43 8.01
C VAL A 211 -7.55 -7.15 9.35
N VAL A 212 -8.22 -6.33 10.15
CA VAL A 212 -7.78 -5.91 11.47
C VAL A 212 -8.42 -6.84 12.50
N LYS A 213 -7.60 -7.51 13.32
CA LYS A 213 -8.03 -8.56 14.28
C LYS A 213 -9.09 -8.12 15.29
N CYS A 214 -9.12 -6.83 15.62
CA CYS A 214 -10.07 -6.31 16.59
C CYS A 214 -11.23 -5.63 15.89
N PRO A 215 -12.44 -5.67 16.48
CA PRO A 215 -13.54 -4.81 16.08
C PRO A 215 -13.11 -3.34 16.07
N ALA A 216 -13.83 -2.52 15.32
CA ALA A 216 -13.58 -1.09 15.29
C ALA A 216 -13.48 -0.49 16.70
N TYR A 217 -12.49 0.37 16.90
CA TYR A 217 -12.22 1.07 18.16
C TYR A 217 -11.77 0.17 19.35
N ARG A 218 -11.29 -1.05 19.08
CA ARG A 218 -10.71 -1.93 20.11
C ARG A 218 -9.26 -2.32 19.80
N TRP A 219 -8.50 -2.61 20.85
CA TRP A 219 -7.11 -3.08 20.77
C TRP A 219 -6.79 -4.03 21.92
N GLY A 220 -5.63 -4.69 21.84
CA GLY A 220 -5.16 -5.69 22.80
C GLY A 220 -4.99 -7.07 22.16
N SER A 221 -4.50 -8.05 22.92
CA SER A 221 -4.40 -9.42 22.44
C SER A 221 -5.77 -10.05 22.22
N GLU A 222 -6.74 -9.70 23.06
CA GLU A 222 -8.11 -10.21 23.07
C GLU A 222 -9.15 -9.09 22.80
N CYS A 223 -8.69 -7.94 22.28
CA CYS A 223 -9.52 -6.77 21.97
C CYS A 223 -10.29 -6.22 23.20
N GLU A 224 -9.69 -6.38 24.37
CA GLU A 224 -10.23 -6.05 25.68
C GLU A 224 -10.23 -4.54 25.97
N HIS A 225 -9.35 -3.79 25.30
CA HIS A 225 -9.19 -2.36 25.51
C HIS A 225 -9.91 -1.54 24.45
N THR A 226 -10.35 -0.34 24.84
CA THR A 226 -10.96 0.62 23.92
C THR A 226 -9.89 1.60 23.45
N CYS A 227 -9.90 1.91 22.16
CA CYS A 227 -9.00 2.89 21.57
C CYS A 227 -9.31 4.30 22.05
N ASN A 228 -8.27 5.11 22.20
CA ASN A 228 -8.41 6.55 22.35
C ASN A 228 -8.87 7.18 21.03
N GLU A 229 -9.40 8.40 21.11
CA GLU A 229 -9.78 9.16 19.91
C GLU A 229 -8.52 9.62 19.15
N CYS A 230 -8.37 9.14 17.91
CA CYS A 230 -7.34 9.60 16.99
C CYS A 230 -7.92 10.65 16.03
N LEU A 231 -7.41 11.87 16.08
CA LEU A 231 -7.87 12.99 15.27
C LEU A 231 -7.29 12.96 13.85
N ASN A 232 -7.84 13.81 12.98
CA ASN A 232 -7.33 14.08 11.63
C ASN A 232 -7.18 12.84 10.72
N GLY A 233 -7.98 11.79 10.97
CA GLY A 233 -7.92 10.54 10.23
C GLY A 233 -6.84 9.56 10.72
N GLY A 234 -6.29 9.79 11.93
CA GLY A 234 -5.45 8.83 12.61
C GLY A 234 -6.20 7.53 12.92
N LYS A 235 -5.45 6.42 12.99
CA LYS A 235 -5.99 5.09 13.28
C LYS A 235 -5.35 4.51 14.54
N CYS A 236 -6.14 3.89 15.38
CA CYS A 236 -5.63 3.17 16.55
C CYS A 236 -4.88 1.90 16.12
N ASP A 237 -3.68 1.71 16.64
CA ASP A 237 -2.92 0.47 16.48
C ASP A 237 -3.55 -0.63 17.36
N VAL A 238 -3.79 -1.80 16.77
CA VAL A 238 -4.48 -2.89 17.47
C VAL A 238 -3.63 -3.65 18.47
N ASP A 239 -2.30 -3.45 18.44
CA ASP A 239 -1.40 -4.10 19.40
C ASP A 239 -1.09 -3.18 20.58
N SER A 240 -0.88 -1.88 20.34
CA SER A 240 -0.48 -0.93 21.38
C SER A 240 -1.58 0.03 21.85
N GLY A 241 -2.64 0.24 21.06
CA GLY A 241 -3.67 1.24 21.34
C GLY A 241 -3.28 2.69 21.00
N GLU A 242 -2.05 2.91 20.54
CA GLU A 242 -1.53 4.22 20.16
C GLU A 242 -2.07 4.68 18.79
N CYS A 243 -2.12 6.00 18.56
CA CYS A 243 -2.56 6.53 17.28
C CYS A 243 -1.45 6.51 16.22
N VAL A 244 -1.73 5.88 15.09
CA VAL A 244 -0.97 5.98 13.85
C VAL A 244 -1.47 7.17 13.05
N CYS A 245 -0.64 8.20 12.94
CA CYS A 245 -1.00 9.46 12.30
C CYS A 245 -0.81 9.45 10.79
N PRO A 246 -1.70 10.11 10.04
CA PRO A 246 -1.52 10.30 8.61
C PRO A 246 -0.39 11.30 8.31
N PRO A 247 0.10 11.34 7.05
CA PRO A 247 1.12 12.28 6.61
C PRO A 247 0.82 13.73 7.04
N GLY A 248 1.81 14.39 7.63
CA GLY A 248 1.68 15.79 8.04
C GLY A 248 1.03 16.00 9.40
N PHE A 249 0.62 14.94 10.11
CA PHE A 249 0.10 15.02 11.48
C PHE A 249 0.99 14.26 12.47
N ASN A 250 1.04 14.73 13.71
CA ASN A 250 1.71 14.06 14.82
C ASN A 250 1.04 14.41 16.16
N GLY A 251 1.61 13.92 17.26
CA GLY A 251 1.01 13.97 18.59
C GLY A 251 0.45 12.59 18.98
N THR A 252 0.09 12.44 20.25
CA THR A 252 -0.41 11.15 20.78
C THR A 252 -1.81 10.82 20.25
N THR A 253 -2.55 11.83 19.82
CA THR A 253 -3.88 11.70 19.21
C THR A 253 -3.92 12.27 17.79
N CYS A 254 -2.76 12.48 17.15
CA CYS A 254 -2.64 13.09 15.82
C CYS A 254 -3.21 14.52 15.72
N GLU A 255 -3.20 15.25 16.82
CA GLU A 255 -3.80 16.58 16.98
C GLU A 255 -2.99 17.71 16.32
N HIS A 256 -1.70 17.50 16.08
CA HIS A 256 -0.80 18.54 15.59
C HIS A 256 -0.54 18.37 14.09
N GLY A 257 -1.08 19.26 13.27
CA GLY A 257 -0.71 19.39 11.86
C GLY A 257 0.61 20.14 11.68
N ARG A 258 1.62 19.49 11.10
CA ARG A 258 2.78 20.16 10.52
C ARG A 258 2.56 20.32 9.02
N PHE A 259 2.06 21.48 8.64
CA PHE A 259 2.18 21.95 7.26
C PHE A 259 3.66 22.21 7.00
N TYR A 260 4.34 21.26 6.36
CA TYR A 260 5.52 21.65 5.60
C TYR A 260 5.02 22.60 4.52
N THR A 261 5.31 23.89 4.67
CA THR A 261 5.32 24.77 3.50
C THR A 261 6.28 24.10 2.52
N LEU A 262 5.75 23.46 1.47
CA LEU A 262 6.53 23.23 0.27
C LEU A 262 6.96 24.62 -0.16
N GLY A 263 8.18 25.02 0.22
CA GLY A 263 8.80 26.21 -0.32
C GLY A 263 8.73 26.12 -1.85
N PRO A 264 8.58 27.24 -2.56
CA PRO A 264 8.41 27.22 -4.01
C PRO A 264 9.54 26.40 -4.61
N LEU A 265 9.18 25.36 -5.38
CA LEU A 265 10.10 24.69 -6.29
C LEU A 265 10.75 25.78 -7.13
N ARG A 266 12.02 26.09 -6.86
CA ARG A 266 12.83 26.86 -7.79
C ARG A 266 12.96 25.99 -9.03
N VAL A 267 12.18 26.31 -10.06
CA VAL A 267 12.49 25.93 -11.43
C VAL A 267 13.80 26.65 -11.75
N GLU A 268 14.92 25.97 -11.55
CA GLU A 268 16.16 26.40 -12.20
C GLU A 268 15.93 26.21 -13.69
N THR A 269 15.65 27.34 -14.36
CA THR A 269 15.72 27.45 -15.81
C THR A 269 17.10 26.99 -16.25
N LEU A 270 17.16 25.86 -16.93
CA LEU A 270 18.30 25.48 -17.75
C LEU A 270 18.48 26.58 -18.80
N ALA A 271 19.63 27.25 -18.76
CA ALA A 271 20.15 28.04 -19.85
C ALA A 271 20.71 27.13 -20.95
#